data_AF-S4PTJ9-F1
#
_entry.id   AF-S4PTJ9-F1
#
_cell.length_a   1.000
_cell.length_b   1.000
_cell.length_c   1.000
_cell.angle_alpha   90.00
_cell.angle_beta   90.00
_cell.angle_gamma   90.00
#
_symmetry.space_group_name_H-M   'P 1'
#
loop_
_entity.id
_entity.type
_entity.pdbx_description
1 polymer ?
#
loop_
_entity_poly.entity_id
_entity_poly.type
_entity_poly.pdbx_seq_one_letter_code
_entity_poly.pdbx_strand_id
1 'polypeptide(L)'
;PLTQITKLKYLVPFSALANFVWLTSICISIYYCLRDPPPASSRNYATSISGLPTFISTSLFAMEGIGVVMPIENEMTKPHQFLGCPGVLNIAMSAVVALYAFVGFCGYLSFGENV
;
A
#
# COMPACT_ATOMS: atom_id res chain seq x y z
N PRO A 1 17.06 -16.80 -19.15
CA PRO A 1 17.41 -15.36 -19.28
C PRO A 1 16.87 -14.65 -20.56
N LEU A 2 15.87 -15.20 -21.27
CA LEU A 2 15.36 -14.68 -22.55
C LEU A 2 14.20 -13.66 -22.43
N THR A 3 13.76 -13.33 -21.21
CA THR A 3 12.62 -12.43 -20.96
C THR A 3 12.97 -11.29 -19.99
N GLN A 4 14.24 -10.91 -19.90
CA GLN A 4 14.65 -9.76 -19.08
C GLN A 4 14.88 -8.55 -20.00
N ILE A 5 14.01 -7.55 -19.89
CA ILE A 5 14.12 -6.30 -20.64
C ILE A 5 15.45 -5.62 -20.26
N THR A 6 16.41 -5.59 -21.18
CA THR A 6 17.77 -5.08 -20.95
C THR A 6 17.88 -3.55 -21.01
N LYS A 7 16.84 -2.87 -21.50
CA LYS A 7 16.78 -1.41 -21.61
C LYS A 7 15.63 -0.83 -20.78
N LEU A 8 15.80 -0.84 -19.46
CA LEU A 8 14.88 -0.25 -18.49
C LEU A 8 14.69 1.27 -18.66
N LYS A 9 15.62 1.98 -19.32
CA LYS A 9 15.59 3.44 -19.47
C LYS A 9 14.33 3.97 -20.17
N TYR A 10 13.77 3.23 -21.12
CA TYR A 10 12.51 3.60 -21.79
C TYR A 10 11.27 3.29 -20.95
N LEU A 11 11.39 2.38 -19.97
CA LEU A 11 10.29 2.02 -19.07
C LEU A 11 10.15 3.02 -17.91
N VAL A 12 11.20 3.77 -17.56
CA VAL A 12 11.15 4.78 -16.49
C VAL A 12 10.04 5.83 -16.69
N PRO A 13 9.94 6.55 -17.83
CA PRO A 13 8.89 7.54 -18.01
C PRO A 13 7.49 6.92 -18.06
N PHE A 14 7.38 5.71 -18.63
CA PHE A 14 6.12 4.95 -18.66
C PHE A 14 5.69 4.51 -17.26
N SER A 15 6.62 4.03 -16.44
CA SER A 15 6.38 3.66 -15.04
C SER A 15 6.01 4.86 -14.19
N ALA A 16 6.66 6.00 -14.39
CA ALA A 16 6.29 7.25 -13.72
C ALA A 16 4.83 7.63 -14.05
N LEU A 17 4.44 7.60 -15.33
CA LEU A 17 3.06 7.85 -15.75
C LEU A 17 2.08 6.85 -15.13
N ALA A 18 2.41 5.56 -15.15
CA ALA A 18 1.57 4.52 -14.55
C ALA A 18 1.36 4.76 -13.04
N ASN A 19 2.41 5.12 -12.31
CA ASN A 19 2.32 5.47 -10.90
C ASN A 19 1.44 6.70 -10.65
N PHE A 20 1.51 7.72 -11.51
CA PHE A 20 0.61 8.89 -11.43
C PHE A 20 -0.86 8.52 -11.65
N VAL A 21 -1.15 7.70 -12.66
CA VAL A 21 -2.51 7.22 -12.94
C VAL A 21 -3.03 6.38 -11.77
N TRP A 22 -2.19 5.50 -11.24
CA TRP A 22 -2.52 4.67 -10.07
C TRP A 22 -2.82 5.52 -8.84
N LEU A 23 -1.97 6.52 -8.54
CA LEU A 23 -2.19 7.43 -7.41
C LEU A 23 -3.49 8.22 -7.59
N THR A 24 -3.77 8.71 -8.81
CA THR A 24 -5.00 9.43 -9.12
C THR A 24 -6.24 8.54 -8.92
N SER A 25 -6.16 7.27 -9.32
CA SER A 25 -7.24 6.29 -9.11
C SER A 25 -7.55 6.10 -7.61
N ILE A 26 -6.51 6.01 -6.77
CA ILE A 26 -6.66 5.92 -5.32
C ILE A 26 -7.35 7.18 -4.77
N CYS A 27 -6.90 8.37 -5.18
CA CYS A 27 -7.50 9.63 -4.74
C CYS A 27 -8.98 9.72 -5.12
N ILE A 28 -9.35 9.33 -6.34
CA ILE A 28 -10.75 9.31 -6.80
C ILE A 28 -11.57 8.29 -6.01
N SER A 29 -11.03 7.10 -5.75
CA SER A 29 -11.72 6.06 -4.97
C SER A 29 -12.01 6.54 -3.55
N ILE A 30 -11.01 7.13 -2.89
CA ILE A 30 -11.18 7.73 -1.56
C ILE A 30 -12.21 8.86 -1.60
N TYR A 31 -12.18 9.71 -2.63
CA TYR A 31 -13.15 10.79 -2.79
C TYR A 31 -14.59 10.28 -2.84
N TYR A 32 -14.86 9.22 -3.60
CA TYR A 32 -16.18 8.59 -3.64
C TYR A 32 -16.56 7.94 -2.31
N CYS A 33 -15.60 7.30 -1.63
CA CYS A 33 -15.84 6.72 -0.30
C CYS A 33 -16.23 7.78 0.75
N LEU A 34 -15.62 8.98 0.70
CA LEU A 34 -15.85 10.03 1.69
C LEU A 34 -17.04 10.94 1.37
N ARG A 35 -17.64 10.84 0.17
CA ARG A 35 -18.68 11.77 -0.29
C ARG A 35 -20.05 11.52 0.35
N ASP A 36 -20.46 10.26 0.50
CA ASP A 36 -21.74 9.86 1.10
C ASP A 36 -21.56 8.64 2.01
N PRO A 37 -20.83 8.76 3.14
CA PRO A 37 -20.61 7.63 4.03
C PRO A 37 -21.93 7.26 4.75
N PRO A 38 -22.36 5.98 4.72
CA PRO A 38 -23.48 5.53 5.54
C PRO A 38 -23.13 5.66 7.03
N PRO A 39 -24.14 5.78 7.92
CA PRO A 39 -23.91 5.98 9.34
C PRO A 39 -23.01 4.88 9.94
N ALA A 40 -21.88 5.26 10.52
CA ALA A 40 -20.87 4.36 11.09
C ALA A 40 -21.42 3.45 12.22
N SER A 41 -22.57 3.80 12.79
CA SER A 41 -23.25 3.04 13.84
C SER A 41 -23.85 1.70 13.38
N SER A 42 -23.93 1.42 12.08
CA SER A 42 -24.49 0.16 11.55
C SER A 42 -23.45 -0.87 11.11
N ARG A 43 -22.16 -0.67 11.40
CA ARG A 43 -21.06 -1.53 10.92
C ARG A 43 -20.38 -2.27 12.07
N ASN A 44 -20.06 -3.55 11.86
CA ASN A 44 -19.31 -4.35 12.83
C ASN A 44 -17.82 -3.99 12.74
N TYR A 45 -17.29 -3.32 13.76
CA TYR A 45 -15.89 -2.91 13.81
C TYR A 45 -14.89 -4.08 13.89
N ALA A 46 -15.36 -5.30 14.15
CA ALA A 46 -14.53 -6.48 14.30
C ALA A 46 -15.11 -7.67 13.52
N THR A 47 -14.25 -8.35 12.78
CA THR A 47 -14.56 -9.66 12.18
C THR A 47 -14.66 -10.73 13.28
N SER A 48 -15.43 -11.78 13.02
CA SER A 48 -15.41 -13.01 13.84
C SER A 48 -14.03 -13.67 13.82
N ILE A 49 -13.72 -14.48 14.82
CA ILE A 49 -12.42 -15.18 14.99
C ILE A 49 -12.00 -15.94 13.72
N SER A 50 -12.97 -16.46 12.96
CA SER A 50 -12.72 -17.15 11.69
C SER A 50 -12.20 -16.26 10.56
N GLY A 51 -12.38 -14.93 10.63
CA GLY A 51 -11.89 -13.98 9.61
C GLY A 51 -10.51 -13.39 9.92
N LEU A 52 -9.96 -13.64 11.11
CA LEU A 52 -8.61 -13.19 11.48
C LEU A 52 -7.51 -13.77 10.57
N PRO A 53 -7.52 -15.07 10.19
CA PRO A 53 -6.51 -15.61 9.29
C PRO A 53 -6.50 -14.91 7.92
N THR A 54 -7.68 -14.61 7.37
CA THR A 54 -7.83 -13.91 6.10
C THR A 54 -7.29 -12.48 6.20
N PHE A 55 -7.68 -11.75 7.24
CA PHE A 55 -7.19 -10.40 7.47
C PHE A 55 -5.65 -10.34 7.59
N ILE A 56 -5.06 -11.25 8.36
CA ILE A 56 -3.59 -11.32 8.53
C ILE A 56 -2.92 -11.67 7.20
N SER A 57 -3.44 -12.66 6.47
CA SER A 57 -2.87 -13.08 5.18
C SER A 57 -2.90 -11.94 4.14
N THR A 58 -4.04 -11.26 4.00
CA THR A 58 -4.17 -10.13 3.07
C THR A 58 -3.28 -8.96 3.48
N SER A 59 -3.21 -8.64 4.77
CA SER A 59 -2.36 -7.56 5.27
C SER A 59 -0.87 -7.83 5.03
N LEU A 60 -0.42 -9.07 5.28
CA LEU A 60 0.96 -9.49 5.01
C LEU A 60 1.28 -9.46 3.51
N PHE A 61 0.36 -9.93 2.67
CA PHE A 61 0.52 -9.88 1.21
C PHE A 61 0.61 -8.43 0.70
N ALA A 62 -0.20 -7.51 1.24
CA ALA A 62 -0.16 -6.10 0.85
C ALA A 62 1.17 -5.41 1.23
N MET A 63 1.85 -5.88 2.28
CA MET A 63 3.14 -5.35 2.74
C MET A 63 4.35 -6.01 2.05
N GLU A 64 4.14 -6.89 1.08
CA GLU A 64 5.22 -7.59 0.38
C GLU A 64 5.99 -6.60 -0.50
N GLY A 65 7.27 -6.37 -0.17
CA GLY A 65 8.13 -5.41 -0.86
C GLY A 65 9.61 -5.74 -0.74
N ILE A 66 9.98 -6.91 -0.22
CA ILE A 66 11.38 -7.24 0.08
C ILE A 66 12.27 -7.27 -1.17
N GLY A 67 11.67 -7.57 -2.33
CA GLY A 67 12.35 -7.55 -3.63
C GLY A 67 12.90 -6.17 -4.03
N VAL A 68 12.34 -5.07 -3.49
CA VAL A 68 12.82 -3.71 -3.77
C VAL A 68 13.77 -3.16 -2.69
N VAL A 69 13.83 -3.79 -1.53
CA VAL A 69 14.60 -3.33 -0.37
C VAL A 69 16.11 -3.33 -0.65
N MET A 70 16.65 -4.44 -1.17
CA MET A 70 18.09 -4.55 -1.46
C MET A 70 18.57 -3.59 -2.57
N PRO A 71 17.88 -3.45 -3.72
CA PRO A 71 18.23 -2.46 -4.72
C PRO A 71 18.17 -1.03 -4.18
N ILE A 72 17.14 -0.69 -3.37
CA ILE A 72 17.01 0.65 -2.78
C ILE A 72 18.14 0.93 -1.80
N GLU A 73 18.48 -0.03 -0.94
CA GLU A 73 19.61 0.10 -0.01
C GLU A 73 20.94 0.34 -0.76
N ASN A 74 21.16 -0.38 -1.87
CA ASN A 74 22.38 -0.26 -2.68
C ASN A 74 22.49 1.09 -3.40
N GLU A 75 21.37 1.73 -3.74
CA GLU A 75 21.34 3.06 -4.39
C GLU A 75 21.39 4.23 -3.39
N MET A 76 21.31 3.97 -2.07
CA MET A 76 21.39 5.02 -1.06
C MET A 76 22.82 5.50 -0.84
N THR A 77 22.99 6.82 -0.69
CA THR A 77 24.30 7.42 -0.33
C THR A 77 24.85 6.92 1.01
N LYS A 78 23.97 6.48 1.92
CA LYS A 78 24.32 5.97 3.26
C LYS A 78 23.50 4.71 3.60
N PRO A 79 23.89 3.52 3.12
CA PRO A 79 23.11 2.29 3.27
C PRO A 79 22.91 1.89 4.74
N HIS A 80 23.90 2.12 5.61
CA HIS A 80 23.80 1.82 7.05
C HIS A 80 22.66 2.56 7.78
N GLN A 81 22.14 3.66 7.23
CA GLN A 81 21.02 4.40 7.80
C GLN A 81 19.66 3.93 7.29
N PHE A 82 19.62 3.01 6.32
CA PHE A 82 18.38 2.48 5.78
C PHE A 82 17.60 1.66 6.81
N LEU A 83 18.32 0.79 7.54
CA LEU A 83 17.81 -0.05 8.64
C LEU A 83 18.02 0.54 10.05
N GLY A 84 18.66 1.71 10.17
CA GLY A 84 18.89 2.36 11.47
C GLY A 84 17.59 2.79 12.19
N CYS A 85 17.69 3.39 13.38
CA CYS A 85 16.55 4.01 14.08
C CYS A 85 16.80 5.52 14.26
N PRO A 86 15.98 6.44 13.69
CA PRO A 86 14.86 6.21 12.76
C PRO A 86 15.34 6.11 11.30
N GLY A 87 15.36 4.89 10.77
CA GLY A 87 15.83 4.59 9.43
C GLY A 87 14.77 4.86 8.37
N VAL A 88 15.24 5.05 7.15
CA VAL A 88 14.38 5.36 5.99
C VAL A 88 13.33 4.27 5.78
N LEU A 89 13.69 3.01 5.99
CA LEU A 89 12.75 1.89 5.85
C LEU A 89 11.62 1.97 6.87
N ASN A 90 11.92 2.22 8.15
CA ASN A 90 10.90 2.26 9.20
C ASN A 90 9.91 3.42 8.99
N ILE A 91 10.43 4.59 8.58
CA ILE A 91 9.59 5.76 8.26
C ILE A 91 8.70 5.45 7.05
N ALA A 92 9.27 4.92 5.96
CA ALA A 92 8.51 4.57 4.77
C ALA A 92 7.43 3.52 5.06
N MET A 93 7.77 2.45 5.76
CA MET A 93 6.81 1.39 6.12
C MET A 93 5.70 1.93 7.02
N SER A 94 6.00 2.79 8.00
CA SER A 94 4.97 3.40 8.85
C SER A 94 4.00 4.27 8.06
N ALA A 95 4.49 5.02 7.07
CA ALA A 95 3.66 5.81 6.17
C ALA A 95 2.76 4.93 5.29
N VAL A 96 3.29 3.82 4.75
CA VAL A 96 2.52 2.86 3.95
C VAL A 96 1.42 2.21 4.79
N VAL A 97 1.74 1.77 6.01
CA VAL A 97 0.75 1.19 6.94
C VAL A 97 -0.36 2.19 7.27
N ALA A 98 -0.02 3.45 7.55
CA ALA A 98 -1.00 4.49 7.81
C ALA A 98 -1.92 4.74 6.60
N LEU A 99 -1.36 4.78 5.40
CA LEU A 99 -2.13 4.96 4.16
C LEU A 99 -3.08 3.77 3.91
N TYR A 100 -2.59 2.54 4.05
CA TYR A 100 -3.42 1.34 3.88
C TYR A 100 -4.51 1.24 4.92
N ALA A 101 -4.22 1.56 6.18
CA ALA A 101 -5.21 1.61 7.24
C ALA A 101 -6.31 2.65 6.92
N PHE A 102 -5.92 3.84 6.44
CA PHE A 102 -6.87 4.88 6.05
C PHE A 102 -7.76 4.46 4.88
N VAL A 103 -7.17 3.89 3.82
CA VAL A 103 -7.93 3.42 2.64
C VAL A 103 -8.85 2.26 3.01
N GLY A 104 -8.35 1.28 3.77
CA GLY A 104 -9.14 0.13 4.23
C GLY A 104 -10.31 0.57 5.11
N PHE A 105 -10.08 1.52 6.01
CA PHE A 105 -11.12 2.09 6.86
C PHE A 105 -12.19 2.84 6.04
N CYS A 106 -11.79 3.73 5.14
CA CYS A 106 -12.73 4.49 4.30
C CYS A 106 -13.54 3.57 3.37
N GLY A 107 -12.90 2.54 2.79
CA GLY A 107 -13.56 1.53 1.96
C GLY A 107 -14.57 0.70 2.76
N TYR A 108 -14.20 0.25 3.96
CA TYR A 108 -15.09 -0.49 4.83
C TYR A 108 -16.29 0.35 5.31
N LEU A 109 -16.09 1.63 5.61
CA LEU A 109 -17.21 2.51 5.95
C LEU A 109 -18.22 2.62 4.81
N SER A 110 -17.73 2.77 3.58
CA SER A 110 -18.57 3.01 2.40
C SER A 110 -19.35 1.76 1.96
N PHE A 111 -18.68 0.62 1.83
CA PHE A 111 -19.26 -0.62 1.31
C PHE A 111 -19.65 -1.63 2.41
N GLY A 112 -18.85 -1.67 3.49
CA GLY A 112 -18.88 -2.58 4.63
C GLY A 112 -19.11 -4.05 4.31
N GLU A 113 -19.83 -4.80 5.14
CA GLU A 113 -19.80 -6.28 5.11
C GLU A 113 -20.52 -6.95 3.94
N ASN A 114 -21.21 -6.19 3.08
CA ASN A 114 -21.99 -6.75 1.96
C ASN A 114 -21.19 -6.86 0.65
N VAL A 115 -19.85 -6.87 0.74
CA VAL A 115 -18.93 -7.11 -0.38
C VAL A 115 -17.94 -8.22 -0.06
#